data_AF-A0A7U3XVR1-F1
#
_entry.id   AF-A0A7U3XVR1-F1
#
_cell.length_a   1.000
_cell.length_b   1.000
_cell.length_c   1.000
_cell.angle_alpha   90.00
_cell.angle_beta   90.00
_cell.angle_gamma   90.00
#
_symmetry.space_group_name_H-M   'P 1'
#
loop_
_entity.id
_entity.type
_entity.pdbx_description
1 polymer ?
#
loop_
_entity_poly.entity_id
_entity_poly.type
_entity_poly.pdbx_seq_one_letter_code
_entity_poly.pdbx_strand_id
1 'polypeptide(L)'
;MSFSKIYTRGLLGLHAPLIEVEVHVSQGLPSLTIVGLAEAAVRESKDRVRSAIINSGFQFPTKRLTINLAPADLPKDGSRLDLPIALGILIASGQLPENCTEDFEFIGELALDGHVRPVSGALTLAMACQQAQHKIVLPVDNSQDISHLPNLECYPVNHLKEVCEHFLGTQKLAHAQPSDHSNEMPYKFDLADVKGQLRPRRALEIAAAGGHSLLFKGPPGTGKTLLASRLPSILPPLSTQETLEVASIYSISNTPHTFGQRPFRAPHHTASAIALVGGGCQFHK
;
A
#
# COMPACT_ATOMS: atom_id res chain seq x y z
N MET A 1 -10.03 -17.84 25.83
CA MET A 1 -8.79 -18.57 25.50
C MET A 1 -7.62 -17.60 25.51
N SER A 2 -6.37 -18.05 25.61
CA SER A 2 -5.18 -17.18 25.64
C SER A 2 -4.47 -17.08 24.29
N PHE A 3 -5.21 -17.27 23.20
CA PHE A 3 -4.70 -17.30 21.83
C PHE A 3 -5.54 -16.38 20.96
N SER A 4 -4.90 -15.68 20.03
CA SER A 4 -5.56 -14.91 18.98
C SER A 4 -4.83 -15.06 17.66
N LYS A 5 -5.56 -14.87 16.57
CA LYS A 5 -5.04 -14.87 15.21
C LYS A 5 -5.56 -13.65 14.48
N ILE A 6 -4.65 -12.88 13.88
CA ILE A 6 -4.97 -11.65 13.15
C ILE A 6 -4.35 -11.74 11.75
N TYR A 7 -5.13 -11.39 10.73
CA TYR A 7 -4.64 -11.35 9.36
C TYR A 7 -4.04 -9.98 9.02
N THR A 8 -2.95 -10.03 8.27
CA THR A 8 -2.27 -8.86 7.70
C THR A 8 -1.55 -9.28 6.42
N ARG A 9 -0.81 -8.38 5.79
CA ARG A 9 -0.17 -8.62 4.49
C ARG A 9 1.28 -8.16 4.50
N GLY A 10 2.13 -8.98 3.90
CA GLY A 10 3.47 -8.57 3.50
C GLY A 10 3.45 -7.72 2.24
N LEU A 11 4.60 -7.15 1.88
CA LEU A 11 4.76 -6.45 0.61
C LEU A 11 6.02 -6.96 -0.10
N LEU A 12 5.83 -7.56 -1.27
CA LEU A 12 6.87 -8.12 -2.12
C LEU A 12 6.69 -7.59 -3.54
N GLY A 13 7.26 -6.41 -3.81
CA GLY A 13 7.01 -5.70 -5.06
C GLY A 13 5.51 -5.41 -5.22
N LEU A 14 4.93 -5.82 -6.35
CA LEU A 14 3.50 -5.68 -6.63
C LEU A 14 2.63 -6.82 -6.05
N HIS A 15 3.21 -7.70 -5.25
CA HIS A 15 2.48 -8.77 -4.57
C HIS A 15 2.36 -8.49 -3.08
N ALA A 16 1.20 -8.85 -2.51
CA ALA A 16 0.91 -8.70 -1.09
C ALA A 16 0.49 -10.06 -0.49
N PRO A 17 1.46 -10.92 -0.13
CA PRO A 17 1.17 -12.23 0.42
C PRO A 17 0.55 -12.12 1.82
N LEU A 18 -0.36 -13.04 2.16
CA LEU A 18 -1.01 -13.11 3.46
C LEU A 18 0.02 -13.42 4.56
N ILE A 19 -0.08 -12.70 5.68
CA ILE A 19 0.67 -12.94 6.91
C ILE A 19 -0.33 -13.14 8.03
N GLU A 20 -0.07 -14.15 8.85
CA GLU A 20 -0.85 -14.44 10.04
C GLU A 20 -0.04 -14.04 11.27
N VAL A 21 -0.64 -13.18 12.10
CA VAL A 21 -0.10 -12.77 13.40
C VAL A 21 -0.81 -13.58 14.47
N GLU A 22 -0.11 -14.56 15.01
CA GLU A 22 -0.61 -15.40 16.09
C GLU A 22 -0.04 -14.91 17.42
N VAL A 23 -0.91 -14.62 18.39
CA VAL A 23 -0.49 -14.18 19.71
C VAL A 23 -0.97 -15.16 20.76
N HIS A 24 -0.03 -15.64 21.58
CA HIS A 24 -0.32 -16.53 22.69
C HIS A 24 0.15 -15.91 24.02
N VAL A 25 -0.74 -15.87 24.99
CA VAL A 25 -0.48 -15.44 26.37
C VAL A 25 -0.33 -16.67 27.25
N SER A 26 0.81 -16.82 27.92
CA SER A 26 1.07 -17.90 28.87
C SER A 26 1.39 -17.38 30.26
N GLN A 27 1.24 -18.23 31.26
CA GLN A 27 1.62 -17.91 32.64
C GLN A 27 3.14 -17.82 32.77
N GLY A 28 3.64 -16.92 33.62
CA GLY A 28 5.06 -16.73 33.86
C GLY A 28 5.46 -15.26 34.01
N LEU A 29 6.76 -15.02 34.15
CA LEU A 29 7.29 -13.67 34.25
C LEU A 29 7.03 -12.85 32.96
N PRO A 30 6.78 -11.53 33.08
CA PRO A 30 6.55 -10.67 31.93
C PRO A 30 7.69 -10.76 30.91
N SER A 31 7.38 -11.24 29.72
CA SER A 31 8.33 -11.36 28.62
C SER A 31 7.58 -11.29 27.30
N LEU A 32 8.18 -10.67 26.29
CA LEU A 32 7.64 -10.62 24.94
C LEU A 32 8.66 -11.23 23.98
N THR A 33 8.24 -12.24 23.24
CA THR A 33 9.03 -12.88 22.19
C THR A 33 8.28 -12.77 20.87
N ILE A 34 8.96 -12.31 19.82
CA ILE A 34 8.41 -12.22 18.46
C ILE A 34 9.26 -13.13 17.57
N VAL A 35 8.61 -14.08 16.91
CA VAL A 35 9.24 -15.07 16.02
C VAL A 35 8.90 -14.71 14.58
N GLY A 36 9.89 -14.80 13.69
CA GLY A 36 9.73 -14.53 12.26
C GLY A 36 10.03 -13.10 11.82
N LEU A 37 10.60 -12.24 12.68
CA LEU A 37 11.08 -10.89 12.37
C LEU A 37 12.58 -10.73 12.66
N ALA A 38 13.21 -9.72 12.06
CA ALA A 38 14.60 -9.34 12.34
C ALA A 38 14.73 -8.70 13.74
N GLU A 39 15.87 -8.94 14.41
CA GLU A 39 16.09 -8.54 15.83
C GLU A 39 15.87 -7.04 16.10
N ALA A 40 16.35 -6.16 15.20
CA ALA A 40 16.15 -4.72 15.33
C ALA A 40 14.67 -4.32 15.26
N ALA A 41 13.95 -4.86 14.27
CA ALA A 41 12.52 -4.62 14.10
C ALA A 41 11.70 -5.15 15.29
N VAL A 42 12.09 -6.29 15.87
CA VAL A 42 11.47 -6.84 17.08
C VAL A 42 11.62 -5.87 18.25
N ARG A 43 12.81 -5.32 18.47
CA ARG A 43 13.06 -4.38 19.57
C ARG A 43 12.23 -3.10 19.43
N GLU A 44 12.20 -2.53 18.23
CA GLU A 44 11.43 -1.32 17.96
C GLU A 44 9.92 -1.55 18.10
N SER A 45 9.37 -2.61 17.49
CA SER A 45 7.94 -2.94 17.55
C SER A 45 7.48 -3.20 18.98
N LYS A 46 8.30 -3.92 19.78
CA LYS A 46 8.00 -4.19 21.20
C LYS A 46 7.73 -2.92 22.01
N ASP A 47 8.63 -1.95 21.94
CA ASP A 47 8.50 -0.71 22.71
C ASP A 47 7.33 0.12 22.18
N ARG A 48 7.15 0.13 20.85
CA ARG A 48 6.13 0.91 20.16
C ARG A 48 4.71 0.42 20.43
N VAL A 49 4.46 -0.87 20.22
CA VAL A 49 3.17 -1.52 20.50
C VAL A 49 2.81 -1.38 21.98
N ARG A 50 3.78 -1.57 22.88
CA ARG A 50 3.52 -1.45 24.32
C ARG A 50 3.05 -0.05 24.69
N SER A 51 3.77 0.98 24.24
CA SER A 51 3.40 2.38 24.48
C SER A 51 2.06 2.72 23.85
N ALA A 52 1.83 2.31 22.60
CA ALA A 52 0.59 2.54 21.88
C ALA A 52 -0.63 1.97 22.60
N ILE A 53 -0.54 0.72 23.10
CA ILE A 53 -1.60 0.07 23.89
C ILE A 53 -1.92 0.88 25.14
N ILE A 54 -0.89 1.25 25.92
CA ILE A 54 -1.05 1.98 27.19
C ILE A 54 -1.66 3.37 26.95
N ASN A 55 -1.13 4.11 25.96
CA ASN A 55 -1.60 5.46 25.64
C ASN A 55 -2.98 5.46 24.95
N SER A 56 -3.40 4.33 24.39
CA SER A 56 -4.78 4.12 23.90
C SER A 56 -5.79 3.80 25.01
N GLY A 57 -5.36 3.72 26.28
CA GLY A 57 -6.22 3.44 27.43
C GLY A 57 -6.41 1.95 27.74
N PHE A 58 -5.61 1.08 27.13
CA PHE A 58 -5.65 -0.37 27.35
C PHE A 58 -4.50 -0.83 28.24
N GLN A 59 -4.61 -2.06 28.76
CA GLN A 59 -3.60 -2.63 29.64
C GLN A 59 -2.63 -3.51 28.84
N PHE A 60 -1.33 -3.26 28.95
CA PHE A 60 -0.35 -4.19 28.41
C PHE A 60 -0.18 -5.39 29.36
N PRO A 61 -0.37 -6.64 28.91
CA PRO A 61 -0.36 -7.80 29.81
C PRO A 61 0.98 -8.00 30.54
N THR A 62 0.92 -8.24 31.85
CA THR A 62 2.07 -8.61 32.69
C THR A 62 2.32 -10.12 32.71
N LYS A 63 2.17 -10.76 31.55
CA LYS A 63 2.32 -12.21 31.34
C LYS A 63 3.38 -12.48 30.28
N ARG A 64 3.70 -13.76 30.05
CA ARG A 64 4.57 -14.16 28.94
C ARG A 64 3.78 -14.15 27.63
N LEU A 65 4.23 -13.34 26.69
CA LEU A 65 3.65 -13.15 25.37
C LEU A 65 4.55 -13.77 24.31
N THR A 66 3.97 -14.58 23.44
CA THR A 66 4.65 -15.13 22.25
C THR A 66 3.86 -14.73 21.02
N ILE A 67 4.54 -14.06 20.09
CA ILE A 67 3.98 -13.62 18.81
C ILE A 67 4.69 -14.42 17.72
N ASN A 68 3.92 -15.12 16.90
CA ASN A 68 4.42 -15.83 15.74
C ASN A 68 3.91 -15.14 14.47
N LEU A 69 4.80 -14.93 13.50
CA LEU A 69 4.50 -14.30 12.23
C LEU A 69 4.71 -15.33 11.11
N ALA A 70 3.61 -15.91 10.65
CA ALA A 70 3.60 -16.92 9.60
C ALA A 70 3.20 -16.30 8.25
N PRO A 71 3.75 -16.79 7.13
CA PRO A 71 4.79 -17.81 7.02
C PRO A 71 6.21 -17.21 7.21
N ALA A 72 7.18 -18.05 7.60
CA ALA A 72 8.51 -17.62 8.05
C ALA A 72 9.42 -17.09 6.92
N ASP A 73 9.18 -17.53 5.70
CA ASP A 73 9.97 -17.30 4.48
C ASP A 73 9.71 -15.95 3.80
N LEU A 74 8.61 -15.27 4.16
CA LEU A 74 8.28 -13.97 3.59
C LEU A 74 9.03 -12.82 4.27
N PRO A 75 9.47 -11.81 3.50
CA PRO A 75 10.02 -10.59 4.08
C PRO A 75 8.93 -9.86 4.85
N LYS A 76 9.17 -9.64 6.14
CA LYS A 76 8.31 -8.87 7.02
C LYS A 76 8.97 -7.54 7.33
N ASP A 77 8.29 -6.49 6.94
CA ASP A 77 8.61 -5.14 7.38
C ASP A 77 7.97 -4.92 8.74
N GLY A 78 8.77 -4.63 9.76
CA GLY A 78 8.31 -4.63 11.15
C GLY A 78 7.31 -3.53 11.47
N SER A 79 7.38 -2.37 10.81
CA SER A 79 6.57 -1.21 11.17
C SER A 79 5.08 -1.42 10.87
N ARG A 80 4.73 -1.91 9.69
CA ARG A 80 3.32 -2.12 9.28
C ARG A 80 2.57 -3.18 10.11
N LEU A 81 3.30 -4.00 10.86
CA LEU A 81 2.78 -5.10 11.66
C LEU A 81 2.42 -4.68 13.09
N ASP A 82 2.70 -3.44 13.49
CA ASP A 82 2.43 -2.99 14.85
C ASP A 82 0.94 -3.02 15.19
N LEU A 83 0.07 -2.54 14.28
CA LEU A 83 -1.39 -2.57 14.48
C LEU A 83 -1.93 -3.99 14.66
N PRO A 84 -1.70 -4.96 13.74
CA PRO A 84 -2.19 -6.32 13.93
C PRO A 84 -1.59 -7.00 15.17
N ILE A 85 -0.32 -6.72 15.51
CA ILE A 85 0.30 -7.21 16.74
C ILE A 85 -0.43 -6.67 17.99
N ALA A 86 -0.72 -5.37 18.04
CA ALA A 86 -1.43 -4.76 19.16
C ALA A 86 -2.82 -5.38 19.37
N LEU A 87 -3.58 -5.55 18.29
CA LEU A 87 -4.90 -6.19 18.33
C LEU A 87 -4.82 -7.65 18.78
N GLY A 88 -3.82 -8.39 18.28
CA GLY A 88 -3.59 -9.77 18.71
C GLY A 88 -3.34 -9.86 20.22
N ILE A 89 -2.53 -8.97 20.78
CA ILE A 89 -2.29 -8.89 22.24
C ILE A 89 -3.58 -8.57 23.00
N LEU A 90 -4.38 -7.63 22.53
CA LEU A 90 -5.62 -7.21 23.19
C LEU A 90 -6.68 -8.34 23.19
N ILE A 91 -6.83 -9.06 22.08
CA ILE A 91 -7.74 -10.21 21.98
C ILE A 91 -7.24 -11.36 22.86
N ALA A 92 -5.96 -11.74 22.75
CA ALA A 92 -5.40 -12.86 23.50
C ALA A 92 -5.35 -12.60 25.03
N SER A 93 -5.38 -11.32 25.44
CA SER A 93 -5.49 -10.91 26.84
C SER A 93 -6.94 -10.75 27.33
N GLY A 94 -7.93 -10.93 26.46
CA GLY A 94 -9.36 -10.84 26.79
C GLY A 94 -9.90 -9.41 26.93
N GLN A 95 -9.18 -8.41 26.40
CA GLN A 95 -9.63 -7.01 26.38
C GLN A 95 -10.51 -6.68 25.18
N LEU A 96 -10.44 -7.49 24.11
CA LEU A 96 -11.33 -7.44 22.96
C LEU A 96 -12.06 -8.78 22.80
N PRO A 97 -13.27 -8.80 22.20
CA PRO A 97 -13.99 -10.04 21.95
C PRO A 97 -13.19 -11.01 21.07
N GLU A 98 -13.34 -12.29 21.34
CA GLU A 98 -12.76 -13.35 20.48
C GLU A 98 -13.44 -13.34 19.10
N ASN A 99 -12.71 -13.71 18.05
CA ASN A 99 -13.20 -13.87 16.68
C ASN A 99 -13.85 -12.63 16.04
N CYS A 100 -13.71 -11.44 16.63
CA CYS A 100 -14.26 -10.21 16.06
C CYS A 100 -13.56 -9.73 14.78
N THR A 101 -12.42 -10.32 14.44
CA THR A 101 -11.50 -9.89 13.38
C THR A 101 -11.35 -10.89 12.23
N GLU A 102 -12.16 -11.96 12.17
CA GLU A 102 -11.96 -13.06 11.21
C GLU A 102 -12.00 -12.61 9.74
N ASP A 103 -12.89 -11.66 9.40
CA ASP A 103 -13.05 -11.14 8.04
C ASP A 103 -12.20 -9.87 7.78
N PHE A 104 -11.31 -9.51 8.70
CA PHE A 104 -10.54 -8.26 8.63
C PHE A 104 -9.04 -8.51 8.48
N GLU A 105 -8.41 -7.67 7.67
CA GLU A 105 -6.97 -7.54 7.56
C GLU A 105 -6.52 -6.16 8.04
N PHE A 106 -5.48 -6.12 8.87
CA PHE A 106 -5.04 -4.90 9.55
C PHE A 106 -3.65 -4.50 9.09
N ILE A 107 -3.50 -3.23 8.72
CA ILE A 107 -2.26 -2.67 8.23
C ILE A 107 -2.03 -1.33 8.92
N GLY A 108 -0.87 -1.14 9.54
CA GLY A 108 -0.55 0.16 10.11
C GLY A 108 0.66 0.12 11.03
N GLU A 109 1.50 1.15 10.91
CA GLU A 109 2.51 1.46 11.91
C GLU A 109 1.86 2.20 13.07
N LEU A 110 2.18 1.82 14.31
CA LEU A 110 1.71 2.54 15.48
C LEU A 110 2.74 3.56 15.92
N ALA A 111 2.35 4.77 16.25
CA ALA A 111 3.19 5.69 17.01
C ALA A 111 3.10 5.37 18.53
N LEU A 112 4.03 5.90 19.32
CA LEU A 112 4.06 5.65 20.78
C LEU A 112 2.78 6.11 21.49
N ASP A 113 2.09 7.11 20.96
CA ASP A 113 0.84 7.67 21.49
C ASP A 113 -0.40 6.86 21.07
N GLY A 114 -0.27 5.93 20.13
CA GLY A 114 -1.37 5.13 19.58
C GLY A 114 -1.87 5.59 18.21
N HIS A 115 -1.31 6.66 17.63
CA HIS A 115 -1.65 7.06 16.27
C HIS A 115 -1.24 6.00 15.24
N VAL A 116 -2.08 5.78 14.23
CA VAL A 116 -1.79 4.87 13.12
C VAL A 116 -1.19 5.67 11.97
N ARG A 117 0.06 5.37 11.61
CA ARG A 117 0.84 6.06 10.59
C ARG A 117 0.69 5.42 9.22
N PRO A 118 0.80 6.20 8.14
CA PRO A 118 0.72 5.70 6.78
C PRO A 118 1.80 4.67 6.47
N VAL A 119 1.46 3.71 5.63
CA VAL A 119 2.38 2.67 5.14
C VAL A 119 2.59 2.80 3.62
N SER A 120 3.70 2.27 3.14
CA SER A 120 3.99 2.17 1.70
C SER A 120 3.25 1.01 1.04
N GLY A 121 2.87 1.19 -0.22
CA GLY A 121 2.22 0.16 -1.03
C GLY A 121 0.79 -0.19 -0.58
N ALA A 122 0.10 0.71 0.12
CA ALA A 122 -1.24 0.45 0.67
C ALA A 122 -2.27 0.01 -0.38
N LEU A 123 -2.18 0.53 -1.61
CA LEU A 123 -3.06 0.12 -2.71
C LEU A 123 -2.84 -1.37 -3.09
N THR A 124 -1.58 -1.81 -3.18
CA THR A 124 -1.24 -3.22 -3.46
C THR A 124 -1.78 -4.15 -2.38
N LEU A 125 -1.67 -3.73 -1.11
CA LEU A 125 -2.22 -4.50 0.01
C LEU A 125 -3.75 -4.59 -0.09
N ALA A 126 -4.41 -3.46 -0.37
CA ALA A 126 -5.86 -3.37 -0.53
C ALA A 126 -6.39 -4.23 -1.68
N MET A 127 -5.70 -4.25 -2.83
CA MET A 127 -6.04 -5.11 -3.96
C MET A 127 -5.98 -6.60 -3.58
N ALA A 128 -4.98 -7.02 -2.79
CA ALA A 128 -4.90 -8.40 -2.33
C ALA A 128 -5.99 -8.76 -1.29
N CYS A 129 -6.37 -7.81 -0.42
CA CYS A 129 -7.50 -7.98 0.50
C CYS A 129 -8.81 -8.16 -0.28
N GLN A 130 -9.02 -7.33 -1.30
CA GLN A 130 -10.18 -7.40 -2.18
C GLN A 130 -10.28 -8.76 -2.89
N GLN A 131 -9.16 -9.29 -3.40
CA GLN A 131 -9.11 -10.62 -4.02
C GLN A 131 -9.42 -11.75 -3.03
N ALA A 132 -9.03 -11.60 -1.76
CA ALA A 132 -9.36 -12.53 -0.69
C ALA A 132 -10.77 -12.32 -0.10
N GLN A 133 -11.52 -11.31 -0.56
CA GLN A 133 -12.83 -10.93 -0.05
C GLN A 133 -12.83 -10.56 1.44
N HIS A 134 -11.71 -10.03 1.93
CA HIS A 134 -11.58 -9.52 3.29
C HIS A 134 -11.75 -8.00 3.36
N LYS A 135 -12.19 -7.53 4.52
CA LYS A 135 -12.27 -6.12 4.88
C LYS A 135 -10.88 -5.64 5.28
N ILE A 136 -10.56 -4.37 5.04
CA ILE A 136 -9.25 -3.81 5.36
C ILE A 136 -9.36 -2.66 6.35
N VAL A 137 -8.53 -2.67 7.39
CA VAL A 137 -8.34 -1.55 8.32
C VAL A 137 -6.95 -0.95 8.12
N LEU A 138 -6.90 0.35 7.85
CA LEU A 138 -5.66 1.02 7.44
C LEU A 138 -5.65 2.52 7.82
N PRO A 139 -4.48 3.19 7.76
CA PRO A 139 -4.34 4.59 8.17
C PRO A 139 -5.17 5.55 7.29
N VAL A 140 -5.84 6.57 7.85
CA VAL A 140 -6.66 7.51 7.05
C VAL A 140 -5.91 8.09 5.85
N ASP A 141 -4.64 8.42 6.00
CA ASP A 141 -3.80 8.98 4.95
C ASP A 141 -3.63 8.07 3.73
N ASN A 142 -3.77 6.74 3.90
CA ASN A 142 -3.72 5.78 2.79
C ASN A 142 -5.08 5.55 2.11
N SER A 143 -6.17 6.08 2.67
CA SER A 143 -7.53 5.79 2.18
C SER A 143 -7.85 6.40 0.81
N GLN A 144 -7.17 7.49 0.44
CA GLN A 144 -7.44 8.22 -0.80
C GLN A 144 -7.25 7.32 -2.03
N ASP A 145 -6.10 6.65 -2.14
CA ASP A 145 -5.78 5.75 -3.27
C ASP A 145 -6.71 4.52 -3.29
N ILE A 146 -7.18 4.09 -2.12
CA ILE A 146 -7.96 2.87 -1.94
C ILE A 146 -9.44 3.09 -2.24
N SER A 147 -9.92 4.33 -2.13
CA SER A 147 -11.28 4.72 -2.51
C SER A 147 -11.61 4.44 -3.99
N HIS A 148 -10.61 4.17 -4.81
CA HIS A 148 -10.75 3.80 -6.22
C HIS A 148 -10.99 2.29 -6.45
N LEU A 149 -10.87 1.45 -5.42
CA LEU A 149 -11.13 0.02 -5.54
C LEU A 149 -12.63 -0.27 -5.36
N PRO A 150 -13.33 -0.77 -6.41
CA PRO A 150 -14.74 -1.09 -6.30
C PRO A 150 -14.96 -2.28 -5.36
N ASN A 151 -16.04 -2.30 -4.57
CA ASN A 151 -16.43 -3.45 -3.75
C ASN A 151 -15.40 -3.88 -2.67
N LEU A 152 -14.51 -2.98 -2.23
CA LEU A 152 -13.65 -3.21 -1.06
C LEU A 152 -14.19 -2.45 0.14
N GLU A 153 -14.48 -3.15 1.23
CA GLU A 153 -14.82 -2.52 2.52
C GLU A 153 -13.54 -2.05 3.23
N CYS A 154 -13.20 -0.77 3.04
CA CYS A 154 -12.04 -0.12 3.64
C CYS A 154 -12.45 0.72 4.86
N TYR A 155 -11.81 0.50 6.01
CA TYR A 155 -12.03 1.21 7.26
C TYR A 155 -10.80 2.06 7.62
N PRO A 156 -10.82 3.35 7.27
CA PRO A 156 -9.71 4.25 7.58
C PRO A 156 -9.70 4.63 9.07
N VAL A 157 -8.53 4.60 9.70
CA VAL A 157 -8.34 4.83 11.15
C VAL A 157 -7.16 5.76 11.42
N ASN A 158 -7.29 6.63 12.42
CA ASN A 158 -6.23 7.52 12.87
C ASN A 158 -5.52 7.00 14.12
N HIS A 159 -6.19 6.14 14.88
CA HIS A 159 -5.73 5.76 16.21
C HIS A 159 -6.14 4.32 16.58
N LEU A 160 -5.27 3.58 17.28
CA LEU A 160 -5.53 2.21 17.74
C LEU A 160 -6.85 2.11 18.54
N LYS A 161 -7.11 3.13 19.36
CA LYS A 161 -8.35 3.24 20.15
C LYS A 161 -9.62 3.13 19.31
N GLU A 162 -9.67 3.77 18.13
CA GLU A 162 -10.86 3.75 17.26
C GLU A 162 -11.16 2.32 16.76
N VAL A 163 -10.10 1.57 16.44
CA VAL A 163 -10.19 0.14 16.06
C VAL A 163 -10.74 -0.68 17.21
N CYS A 164 -10.24 -0.44 18.42
CA CYS A 164 -10.68 -1.17 19.60
C CYS A 164 -12.15 -0.85 19.95
N GLU A 165 -12.56 0.41 19.87
CA GLU A 165 -13.94 0.85 20.11
C GLU A 165 -14.93 0.27 19.10
N HIS A 166 -14.49 0.04 17.86
CA HIS A 166 -15.27 -0.67 16.85
C HIS A 166 -15.62 -2.09 17.28
N PHE A 167 -14.62 -2.87 17.69
CA PHE A 167 -14.81 -4.27 18.08
C PHE A 167 -15.45 -4.41 19.46
N LEU A 168 -15.32 -3.42 20.34
CA LEU A 168 -16.08 -3.34 21.59
C LEU A 168 -17.54 -2.92 21.40
N GLY A 169 -17.91 -2.44 20.21
CA GLY A 169 -19.25 -1.97 19.89
C GLY A 169 -19.59 -0.58 20.43
N THR A 170 -18.62 0.15 21.00
CA THR A 170 -18.80 1.49 21.55
C THR A 170 -18.97 2.54 20.46
N GLN A 171 -18.15 2.46 19.39
CA GLN A 171 -18.20 3.39 18.26
C GLN A 171 -17.85 2.63 16.98
N LYS A 172 -18.77 2.64 15.99
CA LYS A 172 -18.53 1.97 14.72
C LYS A 172 -17.65 2.82 13.80
N LEU A 173 -16.66 2.20 13.17
CA LEU A 173 -15.90 2.81 12.09
C LEU A 173 -16.77 3.00 10.86
N ALA A 174 -16.62 4.14 10.20
CA ALA A 174 -17.16 4.37 8.87
C ALA A 174 -16.26 3.68 7.85
N HIS A 175 -16.87 3.10 6.81
CA HIS A 175 -16.12 2.62 5.65
C HIS A 175 -15.96 3.77 4.64
N ALA A 176 -14.81 3.79 3.96
CA ALA A 176 -14.54 4.74 2.89
C ALA A 176 -15.57 4.56 1.77
N GLN A 177 -16.15 5.67 1.32
CA GLN A 177 -17.04 5.64 0.16
C GLN A 177 -16.20 5.58 -1.12
N PRO A 178 -16.62 4.81 -2.13
CA PRO A 178 -16.01 4.85 -3.44
C PRO A 178 -16.06 6.28 -3.98
N SER A 179 -14.93 6.76 -4.49
CA SER A 179 -14.87 8.09 -5.05
C SER A 179 -15.14 8.04 -6.56
N ASP A 180 -16.31 8.56 -6.98
CA ASP A 180 -16.62 8.80 -8.39
C ASP A 180 -15.84 10.02 -8.87
N HIS A 181 -14.59 9.81 -9.27
CA HIS A 181 -13.79 10.87 -9.88
C HIS A 181 -13.87 10.83 -11.41
N SER A 182 -14.56 11.82 -11.97
CA SER A 182 -14.39 12.26 -13.35
C SER A 182 -13.02 12.93 -13.47
N ASN A 183 -12.04 12.21 -14.03
CA ASN A 183 -10.70 12.74 -14.24
C ASN A 183 -10.67 13.67 -15.46
N GLU A 184 -10.90 14.95 -15.23
CA GLU A 184 -10.38 16.00 -16.12
C GLU A 184 -9.36 16.82 -15.34
N MET A 185 -8.15 16.28 -15.22
CA MET A 185 -6.97 17.13 -15.00
C MET A 185 -6.14 17.11 -16.29
N PRO A 186 -6.00 18.26 -16.98
CA PRO A 186 -5.34 18.31 -18.27
C PRO A 186 -3.87 17.92 -18.13
N TYR A 187 -3.38 17.14 -19.08
CA TYR A 187 -1.94 16.92 -19.23
C TYR A 187 -1.23 18.27 -19.29
N LYS A 188 -0.11 18.41 -18.56
CA LYS A 188 0.68 19.64 -18.53
C LYS A 188 1.10 20.13 -19.93
N PHE A 189 1.25 19.20 -20.89
CA PHE A 189 1.60 19.49 -22.26
C PHE A 189 0.63 18.80 -23.20
N ASP A 190 0.12 19.54 -24.18
CA ASP A 190 -0.83 19.05 -25.18
C ASP A 190 -0.18 19.04 -26.57
N LEU A 191 -0.51 18.03 -27.39
CA LEU A 191 -0.13 18.00 -28.79
C LEU A 191 -0.68 19.19 -29.60
N ALA A 192 -1.80 19.77 -29.17
CA ALA A 192 -2.40 20.96 -29.77
C ALA A 192 -1.43 22.16 -29.80
N ASP A 193 -0.49 22.24 -28.84
CA ASP A 193 0.53 23.29 -28.77
C ASP A 193 1.55 23.23 -29.93
N VAL A 194 1.68 22.07 -30.60
CA VAL A 194 2.74 21.83 -31.59
C VAL A 194 2.36 22.43 -32.94
N LYS A 195 3.02 23.53 -33.31
CA LYS A 195 2.81 24.23 -34.59
C LYS A 195 3.81 23.77 -35.67
N GLY A 196 3.34 23.63 -36.91
CA GLY A 196 4.17 23.39 -38.10
C GLY A 196 4.69 21.96 -38.32
N GLN A 197 4.64 21.07 -37.32
CA GLN A 197 5.19 19.70 -37.40
C GLN A 197 4.15 18.66 -37.84
N LEU A 198 3.56 18.79 -39.05
CA LEU A 198 2.46 17.92 -39.49
C LEU A 198 2.83 16.43 -39.58
N ARG A 199 3.96 16.08 -40.19
CA ARG A 199 4.37 14.67 -40.35
C ARG A 199 4.67 14.01 -39.00
N PRO A 200 5.47 14.60 -38.09
CA PRO A 200 5.69 14.02 -36.77
C PRO A 200 4.43 13.94 -35.91
N ARG A 201 3.53 14.94 -35.98
CA ARG A 201 2.22 14.88 -35.30
C ARG A 201 1.39 13.72 -35.80
N ARG A 202 1.31 13.52 -37.12
CA ARG A 202 0.57 12.39 -37.69
C ARG A 202 1.15 11.04 -37.26
N ALA A 203 2.48 10.92 -37.18
CA ALA A 203 3.13 9.71 -36.68
C ALA A 203 2.79 9.43 -35.20
N LEU A 204 2.73 10.47 -34.36
CA LEU A 204 2.28 10.36 -32.98
C LEU A 204 0.82 9.90 -32.87
N GLU A 205 -0.09 10.46 -33.67
CA GLU A 205 -1.50 10.05 -33.70
C GLU A 205 -1.66 8.58 -34.08
N ILE A 206 -0.98 8.12 -35.14
CA ILE A 206 -1.01 6.72 -35.58
C ILE A 206 -0.47 5.81 -34.47
N ALA A 207 0.64 6.20 -33.85
CA ALA A 207 1.22 5.40 -32.77
C ALA A 207 0.32 5.35 -31.53
N ALA A 208 -0.30 6.46 -31.16
CA ALA A 208 -1.21 6.52 -30.03
C ALA A 208 -2.47 5.67 -30.26
N ALA A 209 -3.09 5.79 -31.44
CA ALA A 209 -4.28 5.02 -31.78
C ALA A 209 -3.99 3.52 -31.93
N GLY A 210 -2.83 3.16 -32.48
CA GLY A 210 -2.43 1.77 -32.73
C GLY A 210 -1.65 1.09 -31.60
N GLY A 211 -1.33 1.81 -30.52
CA GLY A 211 -0.46 1.29 -29.45
C GLY A 211 0.97 0.96 -29.92
N HIS A 212 1.50 1.70 -30.90
CA HIS A 212 2.82 1.42 -31.49
C HIS A 212 3.96 2.09 -30.73
N SER A 213 5.12 1.43 -30.69
CA SER A 213 6.36 2.04 -30.21
C SER A 213 6.91 3.06 -31.21
N LEU A 214 7.51 4.14 -30.69
CA LEU A 214 8.13 5.19 -31.51
C LEU A 214 9.59 5.43 -31.12
N LEU A 215 10.43 5.62 -32.14
CA LEU A 215 11.82 6.05 -31.98
C LEU A 215 12.04 7.37 -32.73
N PHE A 216 12.43 8.41 -32.00
CA PHE A 216 12.80 9.70 -32.60
C PHE A 216 14.28 9.74 -32.96
N LYS A 217 14.61 9.92 -34.25
CA LYS A 217 15.98 10.07 -34.74
C LYS A 217 16.15 11.38 -35.50
N GLY A 218 17.20 12.15 -35.20
CA GLY A 218 17.53 13.37 -35.92
C GLY A 218 18.42 14.35 -35.14
N PRO A 219 18.96 15.38 -35.81
CA PRO A 219 19.88 16.35 -35.20
C PRO A 219 19.26 17.10 -34.01
N PRO A 220 20.07 17.64 -33.08
CA PRO A 220 19.56 18.40 -31.94
C PRO A 220 18.70 19.60 -32.39
N GLY A 221 17.78 20.05 -31.54
CA GLY A 221 16.91 21.21 -31.84
C GLY A 221 15.69 20.93 -32.73
N THR A 222 15.51 19.71 -33.26
CA THR A 222 14.38 19.37 -34.13
C THR A 222 13.04 19.11 -33.42
N GLY A 223 12.92 19.41 -32.13
CA GLY A 223 11.66 19.24 -31.38
C GLY A 223 11.33 17.81 -30.94
N LYS A 224 12.28 16.87 -30.96
CA LYS A 224 12.06 15.46 -30.53
C LYS A 224 11.51 15.36 -29.10
N THR A 225 12.16 15.99 -28.13
CA THR A 225 11.72 15.99 -26.74
C THR A 225 10.37 16.68 -26.57
N LEU A 226 10.14 17.77 -27.30
CA LEU A 226 8.89 18.53 -27.30
C LEU A 226 7.70 17.66 -27.76
N LEU A 227 7.91 16.85 -28.80
CA LEU A 227 6.93 15.90 -29.32
C LEU A 227 6.72 14.72 -28.35
N ALA A 228 7.81 14.13 -27.84
CA ALA A 228 7.73 12.98 -26.93
C ALA A 228 6.97 13.29 -25.63
N SER A 229 7.18 14.48 -25.04
CA SER A 229 6.51 14.87 -23.80
C SER A 229 5.01 15.16 -23.94
N ARG A 230 4.48 15.20 -25.17
CA ARG A 230 3.08 15.45 -25.49
C ARG A 230 2.33 14.20 -25.93
N LEU A 231 3.03 13.11 -26.23
CA LEU A 231 2.40 11.84 -26.58
C LEU A 231 1.36 11.39 -25.52
N PRO A 232 1.60 11.50 -24.19
CA PRO A 232 0.62 11.09 -23.19
C PRO A 232 -0.75 11.76 -23.35
N SER A 233 -0.79 13.01 -23.85
CA SER A 233 -2.03 13.78 -24.01
C SER A 233 -3.00 13.22 -25.05
N ILE A 234 -2.52 12.40 -25.98
CA ILE A 234 -3.33 11.83 -27.07
C ILE A 234 -3.43 10.31 -27.00
N LEU A 235 -2.83 9.69 -26.00
CA LEU A 235 -2.96 8.25 -25.80
C LEU A 235 -4.40 7.91 -25.37
N PRO A 236 -4.93 6.73 -25.77
CA PRO A 236 -6.21 6.25 -25.26
C PRO A 236 -6.23 6.26 -23.73
N PRO A 237 -7.39 6.47 -23.07
CA PRO A 237 -7.46 6.40 -21.60
C PRO A 237 -6.98 5.02 -21.11
N LEU A 238 -6.49 4.97 -19.87
CA LEU A 238 -6.18 3.70 -19.22
C LEU A 238 -7.48 2.95 -18.91
N SER A 239 -7.46 1.63 -19.06
CA SER A 239 -8.47 0.78 -18.46
C SER A 239 -8.39 0.84 -16.93
N THR A 240 -9.43 0.40 -16.23
CA THR A 240 -9.44 0.33 -14.75
C THR A 240 -8.28 -0.51 -14.23
N GLN A 241 -8.00 -1.65 -14.86
CA GLN A 241 -6.91 -2.53 -14.45
C GLN A 241 -5.54 -1.86 -14.66
N GLU A 242 -5.27 -1.29 -15.83
CA GLU A 242 -4.00 -0.59 -16.08
C GLU A 242 -3.82 0.60 -15.13
N THR A 243 -4.91 1.27 -14.77
CA THR A 243 -4.86 2.39 -13.81
C THR A 243 -4.44 1.92 -12.43
N LEU A 244 -5.00 0.81 -11.95
CA LEU A 244 -4.63 0.22 -10.67
C LEU A 244 -3.17 -0.27 -10.68
N GLU A 245 -2.71 -0.89 -11.76
CA GLU A 245 -1.32 -1.34 -11.91
C GLU A 245 -0.34 -0.16 -11.86
N VAL A 246 -0.62 0.91 -12.61
CA VAL A 246 0.19 2.14 -12.57
C VAL A 246 0.20 2.71 -11.16
N ALA A 247 -0.97 2.91 -10.55
CA ALA A 247 -1.10 3.48 -9.21
C ALA A 247 -0.36 2.64 -8.16
N SER A 248 -0.38 1.30 -8.29
CA SER A 248 0.32 0.38 -7.38
C SER A 248 1.84 0.56 -7.43
N ILE A 249 2.41 0.76 -8.63
CA ILE A 249 3.85 1.04 -8.80
C ILE A 249 4.24 2.33 -8.07
N TYR A 250 3.45 3.40 -8.23
CA TYR A 250 3.72 4.70 -7.61
C TYR A 250 3.49 4.68 -6.08
N SER A 251 2.50 3.91 -5.61
CA SER A 251 2.23 3.68 -4.19
C SER A 251 3.40 2.97 -3.49
N ILE A 252 4.01 1.98 -4.15
CA ILE A 252 5.19 1.28 -3.61
C ILE A 252 6.43 2.18 -3.65
N SER A 253 6.58 2.98 -4.71
CA SER A 253 7.73 3.89 -4.83
C SER A 253 7.60 5.17 -4.00
N ASN A 254 6.52 5.31 -3.20
CA ASN A 254 6.18 6.51 -2.44
C ASN A 254 6.31 7.79 -3.29
N THR A 255 5.94 7.71 -4.55
CA THR A 255 6.07 8.80 -5.51
C THR A 255 4.67 9.30 -5.87
N PRO A 256 4.40 10.62 -5.79
CA PRO A 256 3.07 11.13 -6.10
C PRO A 256 2.74 10.86 -7.58
N HIS A 257 1.52 10.41 -7.83
CA HIS A 257 1.00 10.19 -9.17
C HIS A 257 -0.50 10.46 -9.18
N THR A 258 -0.96 11.13 -10.23
CA THR A 258 -2.40 11.38 -10.42
C THR A 258 -3.06 10.10 -10.93
N PHE A 259 -3.95 9.51 -10.13
CA PHE A 259 -4.73 8.32 -10.52
C PHE A 259 -5.31 8.50 -11.92
N GLY A 260 -5.32 7.47 -12.76
CA GLY A 260 -5.85 7.51 -14.14
C GLY A 260 -5.00 8.23 -15.18
N GLN A 261 -3.97 8.99 -14.79
CA GLN A 261 -3.06 9.63 -15.75
C GLN A 261 -2.06 8.62 -16.33
N ARG A 262 -1.75 8.74 -17.64
CA ARG A 262 -0.68 7.92 -18.21
C ARG A 262 0.70 8.38 -17.72
N PRO A 263 1.56 7.46 -17.27
CA PRO A 263 2.89 7.81 -16.79
C PRO A 263 3.77 8.27 -17.94
N PHE A 264 4.56 9.30 -17.68
CA PHE A 264 5.62 9.78 -18.58
C PHE A 264 6.92 9.88 -17.80
N ARG A 265 7.99 9.31 -18.34
CA ARG A 265 9.34 9.40 -17.75
C ARG A 265 10.28 10.12 -18.72
N ALA A 266 10.98 11.12 -18.19
CA ALA A 266 12.07 11.82 -18.87
C ALA A 266 13.39 11.54 -18.12
N PRO A 267 14.00 10.37 -18.33
CA PRO A 267 15.24 10.01 -17.64
C PRO A 267 16.36 11.01 -17.97
N HIS A 268 17.22 11.28 -16.98
CA HIS A 268 18.37 12.17 -17.17
C HIS A 268 19.34 11.54 -18.17
N HIS A 269 20.07 12.35 -18.93
CA HIS A 269 21.01 11.88 -19.95
C HIS A 269 22.21 11.11 -19.38
N THR A 270 22.43 11.17 -18.07
CA THR A 270 23.43 10.35 -17.35
C THR A 270 22.87 9.02 -16.85
N ALA A 271 21.59 8.71 -17.11
CA ALA A 271 20.99 7.43 -16.73
C ALA A 271 21.70 6.29 -17.44
N SER A 272 22.04 5.23 -16.69
CA SER A 272 22.64 4.04 -17.26
C SER A 272 21.63 3.28 -18.13
N ALA A 273 22.13 2.50 -19.10
CA ALA A 273 21.29 1.63 -19.92
C ALA A 273 20.46 0.67 -19.04
N ILE A 274 21.03 0.17 -17.95
CA ILE A 274 20.36 -0.72 -16.99
C ILE A 274 19.20 0.02 -16.30
N ALA A 275 19.38 1.28 -15.92
CA ALA A 275 18.31 2.09 -15.32
C ALA A 275 17.17 2.40 -16.31
N LEU A 276 17.46 2.50 -17.61
CA LEU A 276 16.47 2.75 -18.66
C LEU A 276 15.65 1.51 -19.02
N VAL A 277 16.28 0.35 -19.11
CA VAL A 277 15.63 -0.92 -19.46
C VAL A 277 14.94 -1.55 -18.24
N GLY A 278 15.41 -1.21 -17.04
CA GLY A 278 14.94 -1.80 -15.79
C GLY A 278 15.68 -3.10 -15.46
N GLY A 279 15.92 -3.33 -14.16
CA GLY A 279 16.58 -4.53 -13.65
C GLY A 279 15.60 -5.67 -13.39
N GLY A 280 14.97 -6.19 -14.44
CA GLY A 280 14.06 -7.35 -14.36
C GLY A 280 14.71 -8.62 -14.90
N CYS A 281 15.79 -9.09 -14.27
CA CYS A 281 16.44 -10.36 -14.64
C CYS A 281 16.28 -11.40 -13.53
N GLN A 282 15.04 -11.80 -13.24
CA GLN A 282 14.76 -13.09 -12.63
C GLN A 282 13.73 -13.81 -13.51
N PHE A 283 14.22 -14.52 -14.53
CA PHE A 283 13.49 -15.70 -15.00
C PHE A 283 13.59 -16.73 -13.87
N HIS A 284 12.48 -17.06 -13.23
CA HIS A 284 12.42 -18.27 -12.41
C HIS A 284 12.87 -19.45 -13.28
N LYS A 285 13.99 -20.07 -12.90
CA LYS A 285 14.39 -21.39 -13.36
C LYS A 285 13.73 -22.43 -12.47
#